data_AF-A0A285L0S1-F1
#
_entry.id   AF-A0A285L0S1-F1
#
_cell.length_a   1.000
_cell.length_b   1.000
_cell.length_c   1.000
_cell.angle_alpha   90.00
_cell.angle_beta   90.00
_cell.angle_gamma   90.00
#
_symmetry.space_group_name_H-M   'P 1'
#
loop_
_entity.id
_entity.type
_entity.pdbx_description
1 polymer ?
#
loop_
_entity_poly.entity_id
_entity_poly.type
_entity_poly.pdbx_seq_one_letter_code
_entity_poly.pdbx_strand_id
1 'polypeptide(L)'
;MNIRVMSHTKVVQAAPEVVYDLVADVTRWPVIFAPSVLVRHLHRGPDEERFRLWATVNGAVNNWTSRRVLDAEQRRIVFEQERSQAPIASMGGGWSFCEVGSGATKVTLDHHFTVVDGADPEQVAAAVDRNSETELAALARIAELGHPVEEVVHTFEDTVTLRCSAAEVYDFVYHSERWPEHVPHVSRIELTEDDDGVQLMEMDTVTAGGIPHTTKSVRVCFPGERIDYKQLLPPAMLFGHSGAWEFTDGPDGAVVTARHTVAINPDAAREILGAETDLTDARAYLTEALSTNSRNTLLCAVRYAETKSPT
;
A
#
# COMPACT_ATOMS: atom_id res chain seq x y z
N MET A 1 -19.58 26.68 -9.47
CA MET A 1 -18.33 26.20 -8.84
C MET A 1 -17.16 26.64 -9.70
N ASN A 2 -16.18 27.36 -9.14
CA ASN A 2 -15.00 27.81 -9.89
C ASN A 2 -13.96 26.69 -9.95
N ILE A 3 -13.45 26.39 -11.14
CA ILE A 3 -12.37 25.43 -11.34
C ILE A 3 -11.08 26.07 -10.83
N ARG A 4 -10.38 25.36 -9.94
CA ARG A 4 -9.03 25.68 -9.49
C ARG A 4 -8.04 24.81 -10.26
N VAL A 5 -6.88 25.38 -10.57
CA VAL A 5 -5.77 24.68 -11.24
C VAL A 5 -4.51 24.90 -10.43
N MET A 6 -3.73 23.84 -10.24
CA MET A 6 -2.46 23.84 -9.53
C MET A 6 -1.43 23.04 -10.31
N SER A 7 -0.15 23.42 -10.21
CA SER A 7 0.95 22.74 -10.89
C SER A 7 2.15 22.68 -9.96
N HIS A 8 2.70 21.47 -9.79
CA HIS A 8 3.87 21.21 -8.96
C HIS A 8 4.94 20.57 -9.82
N THR A 9 6.19 20.93 -9.59
CA THR A 9 7.31 20.39 -10.37
C THR A 9 8.45 19.96 -9.48
N LYS A 10 9.12 18.87 -9.85
CA LYS A 10 10.38 18.44 -9.22
C LYS A 10 11.33 17.89 -10.28
N VAL A 11 12.62 18.19 -10.14
CA VAL A 11 13.66 17.52 -10.91
C VAL A 11 14.11 16.29 -10.13
N VAL A 12 14.07 15.13 -10.78
CA VAL A 12 14.42 13.81 -10.27
C VAL A 12 15.67 13.31 -10.99
N GLN A 13 16.67 12.85 -10.26
CA GLN A 13 17.93 12.31 -10.83
C GLN A 13 17.76 10.86 -11.29
N ALA A 14 16.85 10.64 -12.25
CA ALA A 14 16.63 9.37 -12.90
C ALA A 14 16.16 9.56 -14.35
N ALA A 15 16.28 8.51 -15.16
CA ALA A 15 15.80 8.50 -16.54
C ALA A 15 14.26 8.65 -16.59
N PRO A 16 13.70 9.35 -17.60
CA PRO A 16 12.25 9.60 -17.67
C PRO A 16 11.40 8.34 -17.62
N GLU A 17 11.88 7.24 -18.20
CA GLU A 17 11.20 5.94 -18.26
C GLU A 17 11.01 5.36 -16.84
N VAL A 18 12.07 5.39 -16.01
CA VAL A 18 12.02 4.90 -14.62
C VAL A 18 11.00 5.69 -13.80
N VAL A 19 10.99 7.01 -13.97
CA VAL A 19 10.09 7.90 -13.22
C VAL A 19 8.64 7.75 -13.69
N TYR A 20 8.44 7.62 -15.01
CA TYR A 20 7.14 7.34 -15.60
C TYR A 20 6.57 6.01 -15.10
N ASP A 21 7.35 4.93 -15.12
CA ASP A 21 6.91 3.58 -14.75
C ASP A 21 6.45 3.49 -13.28
N LEU A 22 7.09 4.23 -12.37
CA LEU A 22 6.68 4.34 -10.97
C LEU A 22 5.27 4.93 -10.81
N VAL A 23 4.90 5.90 -11.65
CA VAL A 23 3.57 6.51 -11.63
C VAL A 23 2.57 5.69 -12.45
N ALA A 24 3.02 5.07 -13.53
CA ALA A 24 2.19 4.24 -14.40
C ALA A 24 1.70 2.97 -13.69
N ASP A 25 2.53 2.31 -12.89
CA ASP A 25 2.13 1.10 -12.16
C ASP A 25 1.48 1.41 -10.80
N VAL A 26 0.15 1.61 -10.80
CA VAL A 26 -0.63 1.88 -9.58
C VAL A 26 -0.61 0.75 -8.56
N THR A 27 -0.21 -0.47 -8.95
CA THR A 27 -0.15 -1.60 -8.01
C THR A 27 0.96 -1.42 -6.97
N ARG A 28 1.96 -0.57 -7.26
CA ARG A 28 3.09 -0.25 -6.38
C ARG A 28 2.81 0.94 -5.46
N TRP A 29 1.77 1.74 -5.74
CA TRP A 29 1.47 2.96 -5.01
C TRP A 29 1.32 2.75 -3.49
N PRO A 30 0.73 1.65 -2.98
CA PRO A 30 0.64 1.43 -1.54
C PRO A 30 1.98 1.40 -0.80
N VAL A 31 3.09 1.07 -1.46
CA VAL A 31 4.43 1.08 -0.84
C VAL A 31 5.29 2.29 -1.21
N ILE A 32 4.89 3.04 -2.23
CA ILE A 32 5.61 4.25 -2.69
C ILE A 32 5.00 5.50 -2.04
N PHE A 33 3.69 5.70 -2.20
CA PHE A 33 2.98 6.91 -1.78
C PHE A 33 2.35 6.68 -0.42
N ALA A 34 2.81 7.45 0.58
CA ALA A 34 2.35 7.33 1.97
C ALA A 34 0.81 7.33 2.12
N PRO A 35 0.03 8.15 1.39
CA PRO A 35 -1.43 8.13 1.50
C PRO A 35 -2.11 6.90 0.90
N SER A 36 -1.56 6.31 -0.17
CA SER A 36 -2.22 5.21 -0.89
C SER A 36 -2.24 3.96 -0.04
N VAL A 37 -3.42 3.39 0.24
CA VAL A 37 -3.62 2.19 1.06
C VAL A 37 -3.80 0.96 0.20
N LEU A 38 -4.69 1.04 -0.79
CA LEU A 38 -5.09 -0.07 -1.64
C LEU A 38 -5.48 0.46 -3.01
N VAL A 39 -5.10 -0.28 -4.05
CA VAL A 39 -5.59 -0.09 -5.43
C VAL A 39 -6.28 -1.37 -5.86
N ARG A 40 -7.50 -1.26 -6.40
CA ARG A 40 -8.18 -2.35 -7.10
C ARG A 40 -8.54 -1.94 -8.52
N HIS A 41 -7.94 -2.62 -9.50
CA HIS A 41 -8.30 -2.43 -10.90
C HIS A 41 -9.74 -2.86 -11.15
N LEU A 42 -10.49 -1.98 -11.83
CA LEU A 42 -11.82 -2.25 -12.38
C LEU A 42 -11.72 -2.55 -13.88
N HIS A 43 -10.73 -1.94 -14.54
CA HIS A 43 -10.39 -2.18 -15.93
C HIS A 43 -8.91 -1.87 -16.16
N ARG A 44 -8.24 -2.69 -16.98
CA ARG A 44 -6.85 -2.46 -17.39
C ARG A 44 -6.74 -2.74 -18.90
N GLY A 45 -6.51 -1.68 -19.66
CA GLY A 45 -6.20 -1.70 -21.08
C GLY A 45 -4.71 -1.38 -21.33
N PRO A 46 -4.31 -1.28 -22.60
CA PRO A 46 -2.92 -0.96 -22.97
C PRO A 46 -2.54 0.49 -22.67
N ASP A 47 -3.46 1.43 -22.88
CA ASP A 47 -3.28 2.88 -22.77
C ASP A 47 -4.36 3.55 -21.91
N GLU A 48 -5.31 2.78 -21.37
CA GLU A 48 -6.31 3.26 -20.43
C GLU A 48 -6.50 2.29 -19.27
N GLU A 49 -6.88 2.82 -18.11
CA GLU A 49 -7.26 2.01 -16.97
C GLU A 49 -8.27 2.71 -16.07
N ARG A 50 -8.97 1.91 -15.28
CA ARG A 50 -9.88 2.37 -14.23
C ARG A 50 -9.61 1.57 -12.98
N PHE A 51 -9.45 2.24 -11.85
CA PHE A 51 -9.22 1.59 -10.57
C PHE A 51 -9.91 2.34 -9.44
N ARG A 52 -10.23 1.61 -8.37
CA ARG A 52 -10.63 2.19 -7.09
C ARG A 52 -9.39 2.32 -6.22
N LEU A 53 -9.18 3.50 -5.65
CA LEU A 53 -8.08 3.83 -4.75
C LEU A 53 -8.66 4.10 -3.37
N TRP A 54 -8.08 3.48 -2.35
CA TRP A 54 -8.27 3.83 -0.95
C TRP A 54 -7.02 4.58 -0.50
N ALA A 55 -7.21 5.70 0.19
CA ALA A 55 -6.11 6.50 0.69
C ALA A 55 -6.44 7.15 2.03
N THR A 56 -5.43 7.36 2.87
CA THR A 56 -5.58 8.13 4.11
C THR A 56 -5.63 9.63 3.77
N VAL A 57 -6.75 10.28 4.10
CA VAL A 57 -6.96 11.72 3.95
C VAL A 57 -7.39 12.28 5.30
N ASN A 58 -6.62 13.22 5.85
CA ASN A 58 -6.87 13.82 7.17
C ASN A 58 -7.07 12.78 8.30
N GLY A 59 -6.35 11.66 8.24
CA GLY A 59 -6.41 10.59 9.26
C GLY A 59 -7.51 9.55 9.06
N ALA A 60 -8.41 9.71 8.09
CA ALA A 60 -9.45 8.74 7.74
C ALA A 60 -9.19 8.09 6.37
N VAL A 61 -9.62 6.85 6.18
CA VAL A 61 -9.53 6.18 4.87
C VAL A 61 -10.70 6.60 4.01
N ASN A 62 -10.40 7.30 2.92
CA ASN A 62 -11.36 7.65 1.89
C ASN A 62 -11.09 6.81 0.65
N ASN A 63 -12.06 6.73 -0.25
CA ASN A 63 -11.87 6.02 -1.51
C ASN A 63 -12.63 6.64 -2.67
N TRP A 64 -12.07 6.50 -3.86
CA TRP A 64 -12.66 7.02 -5.10
C TRP A 64 -12.29 6.13 -6.29
N THR A 65 -13.01 6.30 -7.38
CA THR A 65 -12.67 5.67 -8.67
C THR A 65 -11.92 6.68 -9.53
N SER A 66 -10.77 6.27 -10.05
CA SER A 66 -9.95 7.04 -11.00
C SER A 66 -9.95 6.36 -12.35
N ARG A 67 -10.05 7.14 -13.42
CA ARG A 67 -9.79 6.73 -14.80
C ARG A 67 -8.52 7.42 -15.28
N ARG A 68 -7.64 6.69 -15.94
CA ARG A 68 -6.41 7.24 -16.52
C ARG A 68 -6.26 6.90 -17.99
N VAL A 69 -5.60 7.79 -18.71
CA VAL A 69 -5.07 7.56 -20.06
C VAL A 69 -3.57 7.74 -19.99
N LEU A 70 -2.83 6.74 -20.49
CA LEU A 70 -1.39 6.63 -20.43
C LEU A 70 -0.82 6.75 -21.85
N ASP A 71 0.06 7.71 -22.06
CA ASP A 71 0.83 7.88 -23.28
C ASP A 71 2.32 7.67 -22.92
N ALA A 72 2.79 6.43 -23.10
CA ALA A 72 4.17 6.07 -22.78
C ALA A 72 5.18 6.72 -23.75
N GLU A 73 4.80 6.95 -25.01
CA GLU A 73 5.68 7.58 -26.01
C GLU A 73 5.95 9.05 -25.66
N GLN A 74 4.90 9.78 -25.26
CA GLN A 74 5.03 11.18 -24.82
C GLN A 74 5.39 11.31 -23.34
N ARG A 75 5.39 10.20 -22.59
CA ARG A 75 5.51 10.15 -21.13
C ARG A 75 4.54 11.12 -20.47
N ARG A 76 3.26 10.89 -20.71
CA ARG A 76 2.15 11.64 -20.10
C ARG A 76 1.11 10.68 -19.53
N ILE A 77 0.54 11.05 -18.39
CA ILE A 77 -0.58 10.32 -17.80
C ILE A 77 -1.65 11.35 -17.45
N VAL A 78 -2.83 11.25 -18.03
CA VAL A 78 -3.98 12.08 -17.64
C VAL A 78 -4.87 11.26 -16.73
N PHE A 79 -5.39 11.87 -15.66
CA PHE A 79 -6.29 11.19 -14.73
C PHE A 79 -7.51 12.05 -14.39
N GLU A 80 -8.63 11.37 -14.15
CA GLU A 80 -9.88 11.97 -13.70
C GLU A 80 -10.50 11.10 -12.60
N GLN A 81 -10.93 11.72 -11.50
CA GLN A 81 -11.75 11.05 -10.49
C GLN A 81 -13.19 10.99 -10.99
N GLU A 82 -13.66 9.78 -11.34
CA GLU A 82 -15.05 9.55 -11.79
C GLU A 82 -16.07 9.74 -10.67
N ARG A 83 -15.66 9.47 -9.42
CA ARG A 83 -16.48 9.62 -8.21
C ARG A 83 -15.65 10.19 -7.07
N SER A 84 -15.61 11.51 -6.97
CA SER A 84 -15.00 12.21 -5.83
C SER A 84 -15.85 12.10 -4.55
N GLN A 85 -15.23 12.38 -3.41
CA GLN A 85 -15.90 12.49 -2.12
C GLN A 85 -15.80 13.93 -1.61
N ALA A 86 -16.85 14.40 -0.93
CA ALA A 86 -16.85 15.71 -0.30
C ALA A 86 -15.61 15.86 0.62
N PRO A 87 -14.93 17.02 0.65
CA PRO A 87 -15.35 18.30 0.06
C PRO A 87 -15.05 18.48 -1.44
N ILE A 88 -14.40 17.52 -2.10
CA ILE A 88 -14.04 17.60 -3.51
C ILE A 88 -15.26 17.24 -4.36
N ALA A 89 -15.68 18.16 -5.25
CA ALA A 89 -16.77 17.92 -6.19
C ALA A 89 -16.29 17.28 -7.49
N SER A 90 -15.11 17.67 -7.97
CA SER A 90 -14.41 17.06 -9.10
C SER A 90 -12.91 17.19 -8.91
N MET A 91 -12.14 16.22 -9.39
CA MET A 91 -10.68 16.24 -9.36
C MET A 91 -10.13 15.51 -10.57
N GLY A 92 -9.21 16.13 -11.28
CA GLY A 92 -8.44 15.52 -12.34
C GLY A 92 -7.07 16.17 -12.44
N GLY A 93 -6.29 15.74 -13.41
CA GLY A 93 -4.94 16.23 -13.56
C GLY A 93 -4.11 15.50 -14.59
N GLY A 94 -2.82 15.80 -14.57
CA GLY A 94 -1.87 15.21 -15.50
C GLY A 94 -0.47 15.11 -14.92
N TRP A 95 0.21 14.03 -15.26
CA TRP A 95 1.65 13.87 -15.08
C TRP A 95 2.34 14.08 -16.41
N SER A 96 3.48 14.78 -16.40
CA SER A 96 4.40 14.82 -17.53
C SER A 96 5.84 14.66 -17.08
N PHE A 97 6.62 13.91 -17.86
CA PHE A 97 7.99 13.54 -17.55
C PHE A 97 8.91 14.00 -18.68
N CYS A 98 9.56 15.14 -18.48
CA CYS A 98 10.44 15.75 -19.47
C CYS A 98 11.90 15.57 -19.08
N GLU A 99 12.72 15.02 -19.96
CA GLU A 99 14.17 15.02 -19.78
C GLU A 99 14.69 16.47 -19.80
N VAL A 100 15.52 16.82 -18.81
CA VAL A 100 16.12 18.17 -18.68
C VAL A 100 17.64 18.13 -18.60
N GLY A 101 18.24 16.95 -18.70
CA GLY A 101 19.67 16.71 -18.71
C GLY A 101 19.96 15.21 -18.66
N SER A 102 21.22 14.82 -18.87
CA SER A 102 21.64 13.42 -18.84
C SER A 102 21.25 12.76 -17.51
N GLY A 103 20.29 11.83 -17.54
CA GLY A 103 19.80 11.14 -16.36
C GLY A 103 18.97 11.99 -15.39
N ALA A 104 18.43 13.13 -15.85
CA ALA A 104 17.60 14.01 -15.03
C ALA A 104 16.25 14.30 -15.69
N THR A 105 15.16 14.10 -14.92
CA THR A 105 13.79 14.25 -15.38
C THR A 105 13.08 15.34 -14.58
N LYS A 106 12.50 16.33 -15.27
CA LYS A 106 11.51 17.22 -14.67
C LYS A 106 10.15 16.55 -14.72
N VAL A 107 9.63 16.23 -13.55
CA VAL A 107 8.27 15.76 -13.34
C VAL A 107 7.38 16.98 -13.11
N THR A 108 6.26 17.06 -13.79
CA THR A 108 5.20 18.03 -13.53
C THR A 108 3.92 17.28 -13.20
N LEU A 109 3.30 17.65 -12.08
CA LEU A 109 1.99 17.17 -11.63
C LEU A 109 1.03 18.35 -11.65
N ASP A 110 0.09 18.31 -12.59
CA ASP A 110 -0.99 19.28 -12.71
C ASP A 110 -2.26 18.72 -12.07
N HIS A 111 -3.02 19.58 -11.40
CA HIS A 111 -4.35 19.28 -10.87
C HIS A 111 -5.35 20.32 -11.34
N HIS A 112 -6.57 19.88 -11.64
CA HIS A 112 -7.75 20.73 -11.71
C HIS A 112 -8.86 20.17 -10.83
N PHE A 113 -9.47 21.01 -10.00
CA PHE A 113 -10.53 20.56 -9.10
C PHE A 113 -11.57 21.63 -8.81
N THR A 114 -12.73 21.16 -8.37
CA THR A 114 -13.81 21.99 -7.81
C THR A 114 -14.18 21.47 -6.42
N VAL A 115 -14.77 22.33 -5.60
CA VAL A 115 -15.25 21.98 -4.26
C VAL A 115 -16.76 22.14 -4.19
N VAL A 116 -17.40 21.32 -3.35
CA VAL A 116 -18.84 21.41 -3.08
C VAL A 116 -19.18 22.75 -2.40
N ASP A 117 -20.43 23.20 -2.56
CA ASP A 117 -20.88 24.43 -1.90
C ASP A 117 -20.80 24.29 -0.37
N GLY A 118 -20.28 25.32 0.30
CA GLY A 118 -20.10 25.35 1.76
C GLY A 118 -18.79 24.75 2.27
N ALA A 119 -17.98 24.10 1.42
CA ALA A 119 -16.61 23.74 1.76
C ALA A 119 -15.65 24.93 1.58
N ASP A 120 -14.56 24.97 2.36
CA ASP A 120 -13.49 25.95 2.19
C ASP A 120 -12.56 25.55 1.04
N PRO A 121 -12.56 26.28 -0.09
CA PRO A 121 -11.72 25.95 -1.23
C PRO A 121 -10.21 26.10 -0.94
N GLU A 122 -9.81 26.98 -0.01
CA GLU A 122 -8.40 27.18 0.34
C GLU A 122 -7.87 26.02 1.18
N GLN A 123 -8.69 25.47 2.07
CA GLN A 123 -8.34 24.26 2.82
C GLN A 123 -8.07 23.07 1.89
N VAL A 124 -8.92 22.89 0.87
CA VAL A 124 -8.74 21.82 -0.14
C VAL A 124 -7.49 22.08 -0.98
N ALA A 125 -7.29 23.32 -1.45
CA ALA A 125 -6.09 23.69 -2.20
C ALA A 125 -4.81 23.40 -1.40
N ALA A 126 -4.77 23.77 -0.12
CA ALA A 126 -3.62 23.50 0.74
C ALA A 126 -3.39 22.00 0.99
N ALA A 127 -4.45 21.18 1.00
CA ALA A 127 -4.33 19.73 1.09
C ALA A 127 -3.76 19.12 -0.20
N VAL A 128 -4.25 19.57 -1.37
CA VAL A 128 -3.74 19.16 -2.69
C VAL A 128 -2.27 19.54 -2.84
N ASP A 129 -1.90 20.75 -2.40
CA ASP A 129 -0.53 21.27 -2.40
C ASP A 129 0.44 20.36 -1.63
N ARG A 130 0.16 20.13 -0.34
CA ARG A 130 1.00 19.27 0.53
C ARG A 130 1.09 17.84 0.01
N ASN A 131 -0.01 17.30 -0.52
CA ASN A 131 -0.03 15.96 -1.07
C ASN A 131 0.87 15.86 -2.32
N SER A 132 0.78 16.85 -3.21
CA SER A 132 1.57 16.90 -4.44
C SER A 132 3.07 16.97 -4.16
N GLU A 133 3.50 17.79 -3.20
CA GLU A 133 4.90 17.86 -2.78
C GLU A 133 5.40 16.52 -2.19
N THR A 134 4.57 15.89 -1.35
CA THR A 134 4.88 14.60 -0.72
C THR A 134 4.99 13.48 -1.75
N GLU A 135 4.08 13.42 -2.73
CA GLU A 135 4.10 12.44 -3.82
C GLU A 135 5.35 12.61 -4.70
N LEU A 136 5.66 13.84 -5.12
CA LEU A 136 6.86 14.11 -5.90
C LEU A 136 8.14 13.75 -5.14
N ALA A 137 8.20 14.01 -3.83
CA ALA A 137 9.33 13.63 -2.99
C ALA A 137 9.46 12.10 -2.85
N ALA A 138 8.35 11.39 -2.65
CA ALA A 138 8.34 9.93 -2.56
C ALA A 138 8.77 9.25 -3.87
N LEU A 139 8.30 9.79 -5.00
CA LEU A 139 8.71 9.35 -6.33
C LEU A 139 10.23 9.49 -6.53
N ALA A 140 10.77 10.65 -6.22
CA ALA A 140 12.20 10.92 -6.33
C ALA A 140 13.03 9.97 -5.45
N ARG A 141 12.60 9.75 -4.20
CA ARG A 141 13.30 8.87 -3.25
C ARG A 141 13.52 7.46 -3.79
N ILE A 142 12.57 6.91 -4.55
CA ILE A 142 12.70 5.58 -5.15
C ILE A 142 13.49 5.64 -6.45
N ALA A 143 13.16 6.59 -7.34
CA ALA A 143 13.80 6.70 -8.65
C ALA A 143 15.31 6.99 -8.56
N GLU A 144 15.73 7.78 -7.57
CA GLU A 144 17.12 8.23 -7.40
C GLU A 144 18.02 7.17 -6.74
N LEU A 145 17.50 6.00 -6.37
CA LEU A 145 18.30 4.90 -5.83
C LEU A 145 19.26 4.29 -6.88
N GLY A 146 18.99 4.51 -8.18
CA GLY A 146 19.83 4.00 -9.27
C GLY A 146 19.70 2.49 -9.50
N HIS A 147 18.66 1.86 -8.96
CA HIS A 147 18.34 0.45 -9.15
C HIS A 147 17.06 0.28 -10.00
N PRO A 148 16.89 -0.84 -10.72
CA PRO A 148 15.61 -1.17 -11.33
C PRO A 148 14.51 -1.19 -10.26
N VAL A 149 13.33 -0.67 -10.59
CA VAL A 149 12.26 -0.49 -9.60
C VAL A 149 11.79 -1.83 -9.04
N GLU A 150 11.76 -2.87 -9.86
CA GLU A 150 11.42 -4.24 -9.49
C GLU A 150 12.42 -4.88 -8.51
N GLU A 151 13.65 -4.36 -8.43
CA GLU A 151 14.61 -4.82 -7.44
C GLU A 151 14.41 -4.17 -6.07
N VAL A 152 13.87 -2.94 -6.05
CA VAL A 152 13.57 -2.15 -4.85
C VAL A 152 12.17 -2.45 -4.32
N VAL A 153 11.19 -2.59 -5.22
CA VAL A 153 9.79 -2.90 -4.94
C VAL A 153 9.55 -4.37 -5.24
N HIS A 154 9.55 -5.18 -4.18
CA HIS A 154 9.47 -6.62 -4.25
C HIS A 154 8.08 -7.10 -3.81
N THR A 155 7.47 -8.03 -4.57
CA THR A 155 6.19 -8.66 -4.22
C THR A 155 6.35 -10.18 -4.22
N PHE A 156 5.80 -10.83 -3.20
CA PHE A 156 5.81 -12.29 -3.05
C PHE A 156 4.58 -12.76 -2.28
N GLU A 157 4.26 -14.04 -2.44
CA GLU A 157 3.04 -14.66 -1.92
C GLU A 157 3.33 -16.05 -1.36
N ASP A 158 2.73 -16.38 -0.22
CA ASP A 158 2.62 -17.74 0.30
C ASP A 158 1.17 -18.20 0.21
N THR A 159 0.97 -19.47 -0.13
CA THR A 159 -0.34 -20.11 -0.06
C THR A 159 -0.29 -21.28 0.91
N VAL A 160 -1.23 -21.32 1.85
CA VAL A 160 -1.34 -22.37 2.88
C VAL A 160 -2.73 -23.01 2.81
N THR A 161 -2.76 -24.33 2.92
CA THR A 161 -4.01 -25.10 3.08
C THR A 161 -4.22 -25.43 4.54
N LEU A 162 -5.40 -25.11 5.08
CA LEU A 162 -5.76 -25.23 6.49
C LEU A 162 -7.01 -26.10 6.65
N ARG A 163 -7.04 -26.97 7.67
CA ARG A 163 -8.15 -27.89 7.94
C ARG A 163 -9.31 -27.21 8.70
N CYS A 164 -9.78 -26.10 8.17
CA CYS A 164 -10.95 -25.33 8.61
C CYS A 164 -11.55 -24.63 7.38
N SER A 165 -12.69 -23.96 7.53
CA SER A 165 -13.31 -23.20 6.44
C SER A 165 -12.63 -21.85 6.21
N ALA A 166 -12.70 -21.32 4.99
CA ALA A 166 -12.19 -19.99 4.66
C ALA A 166 -12.82 -18.90 5.53
N ALA A 167 -14.11 -19.05 5.86
CA ALA A 167 -14.83 -18.15 6.76
C ALA A 167 -14.26 -18.13 8.18
N GLU A 168 -13.85 -19.27 8.73
CA GLU A 168 -13.22 -19.34 10.06
C GLU A 168 -11.84 -18.68 10.06
N VAL A 169 -11.06 -18.85 8.99
CA VAL A 169 -9.74 -18.19 8.89
C VAL A 169 -9.91 -16.68 8.68
N TYR A 170 -10.88 -16.26 7.86
CA TYR A 170 -11.24 -14.85 7.71
C TYR A 170 -11.60 -14.24 9.07
N ASP A 171 -12.50 -14.87 9.82
CA ASP A 171 -12.92 -14.42 11.15
C ASP A 171 -11.72 -14.29 12.11
N PHE A 172 -10.80 -15.25 12.10
CA PHE A 172 -9.57 -15.17 12.90
C PHE A 172 -8.66 -13.99 12.54
N VAL A 173 -8.48 -13.71 11.24
CA VAL A 173 -7.61 -12.60 10.79
C VAL A 173 -8.30 -11.24 10.98
N TYR A 174 -9.61 -11.19 10.75
CA TYR A 174 -10.45 -10.01 10.97
C TYR A 174 -10.47 -9.62 12.45
N HIS A 175 -10.68 -10.57 13.34
CA HIS A 175 -10.66 -10.38 14.80
C HIS A 175 -9.25 -10.42 15.39
N SER A 176 -8.36 -9.59 14.85
CA SER A 176 -6.96 -9.55 15.28
C SER A 176 -6.77 -9.03 16.70
N GLU A 177 -7.76 -8.36 17.30
CA GLU A 177 -7.72 -7.96 18.71
C GLU A 177 -7.52 -9.15 19.65
N ARG A 178 -7.83 -10.37 19.21
CA ARG A 178 -7.69 -11.62 19.97
C ARG A 178 -6.36 -12.34 19.72
N TRP A 179 -5.52 -11.83 18.82
CA TRP A 179 -4.23 -12.45 18.53
C TRP A 179 -3.31 -12.60 19.75
N PRO A 180 -3.30 -11.71 20.76
CA PRO A 180 -2.51 -11.93 21.98
C PRO A 180 -2.84 -13.24 22.73
N GLU A 181 -4.04 -13.81 22.53
CA GLU A 181 -4.46 -15.08 23.14
C GLU A 181 -4.06 -16.31 22.32
N HIS A 182 -3.76 -16.14 21.02
CA HIS A 182 -3.67 -17.24 20.05
C HIS A 182 -2.36 -17.28 19.26
N VAL A 183 -1.68 -16.15 19.12
CA VAL A 183 -0.48 -15.96 18.30
C VAL A 183 0.71 -15.69 19.24
N PRO A 184 1.60 -16.67 19.47
CA PRO A 184 2.62 -16.57 20.53
C PRO A 184 3.59 -15.39 20.45
N HIS A 185 3.80 -14.85 19.25
CA HIS A 185 4.72 -13.72 19.04
C HIS A 185 4.04 -12.35 19.15
N VAL A 186 2.72 -12.29 19.34
CA VAL A 186 1.95 -11.04 19.47
C VAL A 186 1.68 -10.76 20.93
N SER A 187 2.20 -9.65 21.46
CA SER A 187 2.03 -9.28 22.87
C SER A 187 0.91 -8.28 23.11
N ARG A 188 0.58 -7.43 22.12
CA ARG A 188 -0.46 -6.40 22.22
C ARG A 188 -1.08 -6.15 20.85
N ILE A 189 -2.38 -5.95 20.82
CA ILE A 189 -3.12 -5.38 19.69
C ILE A 189 -4.02 -4.27 20.21
N GLU A 190 -3.96 -3.11 19.55
CA GLU A 190 -4.97 -2.06 19.66
C GLU A 190 -5.66 -1.95 18.29
N LEU A 191 -6.95 -2.28 18.25
CA LEU A 191 -7.75 -2.30 17.03
C LEU A 191 -8.93 -1.34 17.17
N THR A 192 -9.09 -0.43 16.20
CA THR A 192 -10.31 0.38 16.05
C THR A 192 -10.90 0.17 14.66
N GLU A 193 -12.23 0.29 14.57
CA GLU A 193 -13.01 0.18 13.33
C GLU A 193 -14.11 1.22 13.38
N ASP A 194 -13.75 2.48 13.10
CA ASP A 194 -14.67 3.61 13.16
C ASP A 194 -15.62 3.62 11.95
N ASP A 195 -15.16 3.05 10.82
CA ASP A 195 -15.92 2.85 9.59
C ASP A 195 -15.97 1.35 9.27
N ASP A 196 -17.13 0.87 8.78
CA ASP A 196 -17.36 -0.54 8.46
C ASP A 196 -16.32 -1.10 7.48
N GLY A 197 -15.61 -2.15 7.90
CA GLY A 197 -14.56 -2.81 7.13
C GLY A 197 -13.25 -2.02 7.03
N VAL A 198 -13.08 -0.90 7.73
CA VAL A 198 -11.83 -0.12 7.76
C VAL A 198 -11.26 -0.13 9.17
N GLN A 199 -10.15 -0.82 9.33
CA GLN A 199 -9.55 -1.02 10.64
C GLN A 199 -8.21 -0.31 10.76
N LEU A 200 -7.97 0.31 11.91
CA LEU A 200 -6.66 0.78 12.33
C LEU A 200 -6.13 -0.18 13.40
N MET A 201 -4.99 -0.80 13.12
CA MET A 201 -4.39 -1.83 13.95
C MET A 201 -2.97 -1.42 14.36
N GLU A 202 -2.72 -1.27 15.65
CA GLU A 202 -1.38 -1.20 16.21
C GLU A 202 -1.05 -2.54 16.88
N MET A 203 0.12 -3.09 16.59
CA MET A 203 0.54 -4.41 17.01
C MET A 203 1.96 -4.37 17.55
N ASP A 204 2.17 -4.96 18.73
CA ASP A 204 3.51 -5.26 19.23
C ASP A 204 3.82 -6.74 19.03
N THR A 205 4.93 -7.01 18.36
CA THR A 205 5.47 -8.37 18.20
C THR A 205 6.78 -8.52 18.94
N VAL A 206 6.95 -9.63 19.66
CA VAL A 206 8.20 -9.98 20.35
C VAL A 206 8.99 -10.94 19.49
N THR A 207 10.15 -10.51 19.02
CA THR A 207 11.09 -11.37 18.30
C THR A 207 11.97 -12.15 19.27
N ALA A 208 12.79 -13.09 18.78
CA ALA A 208 13.66 -13.92 19.61
C ALA A 208 14.63 -13.12 20.52
N GLY A 209 14.88 -11.83 20.21
CA GLY A 209 15.67 -10.92 21.05
C GLY A 209 14.92 -10.31 22.24
N GLY A 210 13.62 -10.59 22.39
CA GLY A 210 12.79 -10.14 23.52
C GLY A 210 12.36 -8.68 23.47
N ILE A 211 12.84 -7.89 22.51
CA ILE A 211 12.46 -6.49 22.33
C ILE A 211 11.15 -6.45 21.52
N PRO A 212 10.10 -5.77 22.01
CA PRO A 212 8.88 -5.58 21.25
C PRO A 212 9.13 -4.63 20.07
N HIS A 213 8.60 -5.00 18.90
CA HIS A 213 8.53 -4.16 17.72
C HIS A 213 7.08 -3.74 17.49
N THR A 214 6.83 -2.44 17.53
CA THR A 214 5.52 -1.87 17.24
C THR A 214 5.37 -1.66 15.74
N THR A 215 4.27 -2.14 15.18
CA THR A 215 3.83 -1.85 13.82
C THR A 215 2.45 -1.24 13.87
N LYS A 216 2.17 -0.31 12.95
CA LYS A 216 0.84 0.30 12.81
C LYS A 216 0.37 0.11 11.40
N SER A 217 -0.85 -0.36 11.22
CA SER A 217 -1.41 -0.73 9.93
C SER A 217 -2.84 -0.21 9.79
N VAL A 218 -3.22 0.11 8.57
CA VAL A 218 -4.62 0.25 8.18
C VAL A 218 -5.02 -0.96 7.35
N ARG A 219 -6.22 -1.48 7.57
CA ARG A 219 -6.76 -2.66 6.87
C ARG A 219 -8.11 -2.32 6.23
N VAL A 220 -8.33 -2.83 5.02
CA VAL A 220 -9.60 -2.75 4.30
C VAL A 220 -10.11 -4.18 4.14
N CYS A 221 -11.22 -4.47 4.80
CA CYS A 221 -11.76 -5.81 4.98
C CYS A 221 -12.97 -6.02 4.07
N PHE A 222 -12.95 -7.13 3.33
CA PHE A 222 -14.03 -7.56 2.44
C PHE A 222 -14.56 -8.88 2.99
N PRO A 223 -15.77 -8.88 3.61
CA PRO A 223 -16.30 -10.01 4.38
C PRO A 223 -16.16 -11.36 3.68
N GLY A 224 -15.47 -12.29 4.33
CA GLY A 224 -15.30 -13.68 3.87
C GLY A 224 -14.37 -13.87 2.66
N GLU A 225 -13.85 -12.79 2.06
CA GLU A 225 -13.10 -12.85 0.81
C GLU A 225 -11.64 -12.44 1.01
N ARG A 226 -11.41 -11.26 1.59
CA ARG A 226 -10.08 -10.64 1.55
C ARG A 226 -9.88 -9.58 2.62
N ILE A 227 -8.65 -9.44 3.10
CA ILE A 227 -8.21 -8.31 3.94
C ILE A 227 -6.96 -7.71 3.32
N ASP A 228 -7.08 -6.51 2.76
CA ASP A 228 -5.95 -5.71 2.27
C ASP A 228 -5.38 -4.87 3.41
N TYR A 229 -4.07 -4.65 3.47
CA TYR A 229 -3.49 -3.79 4.49
C TYR A 229 -2.29 -2.98 3.99
N LYS A 230 -2.03 -1.88 4.69
CA LYS A 230 -0.82 -1.07 4.57
C LYS A 230 -0.26 -0.76 5.95
N GLN A 231 1.04 -0.94 6.14
CA GLN A 231 1.73 -0.47 7.34
C GLN A 231 1.99 1.04 7.24
N LEU A 232 1.40 1.79 8.17
CA LEU A 232 1.66 3.20 8.42
C LEU A 232 2.99 3.41 9.15
N LEU A 233 3.41 2.41 9.93
CA LEU A 233 4.74 2.32 10.53
C LEU A 233 5.37 0.98 10.12
N PRO A 234 6.05 0.93 8.96
CA PRO A 234 6.72 -0.29 8.49
C PRO A 234 8.05 -0.53 9.25
N PRO A 235 8.60 -1.76 9.19
CA PRO A 235 9.95 -2.06 9.66
C PRO A 235 11.00 -1.07 9.10
N ALA A 236 12.02 -0.74 9.90
CA ALA A 236 13.00 0.29 9.58
C ALA A 236 13.76 0.08 8.26
N MET A 237 13.91 -1.17 7.80
CA MET A 237 14.54 -1.49 6.52
C MET A 237 13.66 -1.20 5.29
N LEU A 238 12.43 -0.71 5.47
CA LEU A 238 11.44 -0.50 4.41
C LEU A 238 11.02 0.97 4.32
N PHE A 239 10.91 1.49 3.09
CA PHE A 239 10.17 2.71 2.82
C PHE A 239 8.66 2.51 2.92
N GLY A 240 8.18 1.30 2.65
CA GLY A 240 6.76 0.96 2.69
C GLY A 240 6.52 -0.55 2.67
N HIS A 241 5.40 -0.96 3.27
CA HIS A 241 4.93 -2.34 3.26
C HIS A 241 3.41 -2.36 3.18
N SER A 242 2.89 -3.12 2.22
CA SER A 242 1.47 -3.44 2.10
C SER A 242 1.33 -4.94 1.85
N GLY A 243 0.14 -5.47 2.06
CA GLY A 243 -0.12 -6.86 1.74
C GLY A 243 -1.60 -7.16 1.68
N ALA A 244 -1.89 -8.44 1.51
CA ALA A 244 -3.27 -8.92 1.52
C ALA A 244 -3.36 -10.37 1.96
N TRP A 245 -4.51 -10.70 2.53
CA TRP A 245 -4.93 -12.05 2.84
C TRP A 245 -6.14 -12.37 1.97
N GLU A 246 -6.07 -13.41 1.15
CA GLU A 246 -7.20 -13.92 0.37
C GLU A 246 -7.64 -15.27 0.91
N PHE A 247 -8.95 -15.47 1.03
CA PHE A 247 -9.53 -16.65 1.65
C PHE A 247 -10.46 -17.35 0.66
N THR A 248 -10.21 -18.62 0.38
CA THR A 248 -11.05 -19.44 -0.50
C THR A 248 -11.21 -20.84 0.05
N ASP A 249 -12.38 -21.46 -0.11
CA ASP A 249 -12.55 -22.87 0.25
C ASP A 249 -12.01 -23.77 -0.87
N GLY A 250 -11.19 -24.75 -0.49
CA GLY A 250 -10.69 -25.82 -1.35
C GLY A 250 -11.25 -27.19 -0.95
N PRO A 251 -10.87 -28.26 -1.66
CA PRO A 251 -11.36 -29.61 -1.40
C PRO A 251 -10.97 -30.17 -0.02
N ASP A 252 -9.84 -29.71 0.55
CA ASP A 252 -9.28 -30.20 1.82
C ASP A 252 -9.38 -29.18 2.97
N GLY A 253 -10.15 -28.09 2.76
CA GLY A 253 -10.28 -26.96 3.68
C GLY A 253 -9.88 -25.63 3.04
N ALA A 254 -9.70 -24.60 3.86
CA ALA A 254 -9.36 -23.25 3.43
C ALA A 254 -8.01 -23.22 2.70
N VAL A 255 -7.96 -22.53 1.57
CA VAL A 255 -6.76 -22.11 0.86
C VAL A 255 -6.62 -20.61 1.07
N VAL A 256 -5.56 -20.22 1.78
CA VAL A 256 -5.31 -18.83 2.13
C VAL A 256 -4.01 -18.36 1.49
N THR A 257 -4.08 -17.27 0.73
CA THR A 257 -2.93 -16.64 0.10
C THR A 257 -2.58 -15.37 0.85
N ALA A 258 -1.36 -15.30 1.38
CA ALA A 258 -0.79 -14.13 2.03
C ALA A 258 0.19 -13.46 1.08
N ARG A 259 -0.13 -12.25 0.63
CA ARG A 259 0.70 -11.45 -0.27
C ARG A 259 1.38 -10.33 0.49
N HIS A 260 2.65 -10.11 0.17
CA HIS A 260 3.44 -8.98 0.65
C HIS A 260 3.99 -8.20 -0.53
N THR A 261 3.91 -6.88 -0.45
CA THR A 261 4.64 -5.94 -1.32
C THR A 261 5.44 -5.01 -0.41
N VAL A 262 6.73 -4.86 -0.69
CA VAL A 262 7.65 -4.04 0.10
C VAL A 262 8.44 -3.11 -0.80
N ALA A 263 8.66 -1.87 -0.36
CA ALA A 263 9.65 -0.97 -0.93
C ALA A 263 10.86 -0.92 0.00
N ILE A 264 12.00 -1.44 -0.44
CA ILE A 264 13.20 -1.62 0.38
C ILE A 264 13.96 -0.29 0.48
N ASN A 265 14.46 0.03 1.69
CA ASN A 265 15.46 1.07 1.89
C ASN A 265 16.86 0.40 1.90
N PRO A 266 17.66 0.52 0.81
CA PRO A 266 18.93 -0.18 0.70
C PRO A 266 19.94 0.23 1.78
N ASP A 267 19.94 1.50 2.16
CA ASP A 267 20.87 2.01 3.17
C ASP A 267 20.53 1.44 4.56
N ALA A 268 19.25 1.48 4.94
CA ALA A 268 18.80 0.87 6.19
C ALA A 268 18.96 -0.66 6.19
N ALA A 269 18.79 -1.32 5.03
CA ALA A 269 19.05 -2.75 4.91
C ALA A 269 20.53 -3.08 5.20
N ARG A 270 21.48 -2.29 4.68
CA ARG A 270 22.91 -2.46 5.00
C ARG A 270 23.22 -2.18 6.47
N GLU A 271 22.59 -1.19 7.07
CA GLU A 271 22.76 -0.91 8.50
C GLU A 271 22.28 -2.06 9.40
N ILE A 272 21.18 -2.72 9.02
CA ILE A 272 20.51 -3.75 9.84
C ILE A 272 21.07 -5.15 9.58
N LEU A 273 21.29 -5.51 8.31
CA LEU A 273 21.70 -6.86 7.91
C LEU A 273 23.23 -7.00 7.72
N GLY A 274 23.94 -5.88 7.60
CA GLY A 274 25.39 -5.82 7.44
C GLY A 274 25.81 -5.04 6.19
N ALA A 275 26.99 -4.40 6.25
CA ALA A 275 27.44 -3.43 5.25
C ALA A 275 27.54 -3.98 3.81
N GLU A 276 27.73 -5.28 3.65
CA GLU A 276 27.84 -5.96 2.34
C GLU A 276 26.49 -6.39 1.77
N THR A 277 25.37 -6.11 2.46
CA THR A 277 24.02 -6.51 2.03
C THR A 277 23.65 -5.80 0.73
N ASP A 278 23.34 -6.57 -0.30
CA ASP A 278 22.75 -6.04 -1.53
C ASP A 278 21.21 -6.18 -1.54
N LEU A 279 20.56 -5.71 -2.61
CA LEU A 279 19.10 -5.83 -2.74
C LEU A 279 18.63 -7.28 -2.86
N THR A 280 19.46 -8.20 -3.39
CA THR A 280 19.14 -9.62 -3.46
C THR A 280 19.09 -10.24 -2.08
N ASP A 281 20.09 -9.96 -1.25
CA ASP A 281 20.15 -10.39 0.15
C ASP A 281 18.98 -9.82 0.94
N ALA A 282 18.70 -8.52 0.80
CA ALA A 282 17.59 -7.87 1.48
C ALA A 282 16.23 -8.47 1.08
N ARG A 283 16.00 -8.74 -0.21
CA ARG A 283 14.78 -9.41 -0.70
C ARG A 283 14.65 -10.82 -0.14
N ALA A 284 15.72 -11.60 -0.13
CA ALA A 284 15.71 -12.97 0.39
C ALA A 284 15.38 -12.98 1.89
N TYR A 285 16.02 -12.11 2.67
CA TYR A 285 15.74 -11.96 4.10
C TYR A 285 14.28 -11.54 4.36
N LEU A 286 13.81 -10.51 3.67
CA LEU A 286 12.43 -10.02 3.82
C LEU A 286 11.39 -11.06 3.42
N THR A 287 11.65 -11.79 2.33
CA THR A 287 10.79 -12.89 1.88
C THR A 287 10.68 -13.92 2.99
N GLU A 288 11.80 -14.45 3.47
CA GLU A 288 11.78 -15.48 4.51
C GLU A 288 11.12 -14.99 5.81
N ALA A 289 11.50 -13.80 6.30
CA ALA A 289 10.99 -13.26 7.56
C ALA A 289 9.48 -13.03 7.53
N LEU A 290 8.96 -12.38 6.48
CA LEU A 290 7.54 -12.06 6.35
C LEU A 290 6.70 -13.32 6.03
N SER A 291 7.21 -14.20 5.17
CA SER A 291 6.56 -15.48 4.85
C SER A 291 6.41 -16.33 6.10
N THR A 292 7.47 -16.47 6.89
CA THR A 292 7.45 -17.24 8.14
C THR A 292 6.53 -16.62 9.17
N ASN A 293 6.50 -15.29 9.30
CA ASN A 293 5.54 -14.60 10.16
C ASN A 293 4.09 -14.90 9.75
N SER A 294 3.76 -14.72 8.47
CA SER A 294 2.41 -14.93 7.96
C SER A 294 1.94 -16.38 8.07
N ARG A 295 2.81 -17.34 7.72
CA ARG A 295 2.52 -18.78 7.90
C ARG A 295 2.28 -19.13 9.36
N ASN A 296 3.10 -18.64 10.29
CA ASN A 296 2.92 -18.89 11.72
C ASN A 296 1.59 -18.33 12.25
N THR A 297 1.19 -17.14 11.81
CA THR A 297 -0.12 -16.56 12.14
C THR A 297 -1.27 -17.41 11.60
N LEU A 298 -1.21 -17.82 10.32
CA LEU A 298 -2.26 -18.65 9.71
C LEU A 298 -2.40 -20.04 10.36
N LEU A 299 -1.30 -20.67 10.76
CA LEU A 299 -1.32 -21.95 11.47
C LEU A 299 -1.99 -21.83 12.85
N CYS A 300 -2.02 -20.64 13.46
CA CYS A 300 -2.77 -20.40 14.69
C CYS A 300 -4.29 -20.38 14.45
N ALA A 301 -4.75 -20.05 13.24
CA ALA A 301 -6.17 -20.03 12.90
C ALA A 301 -6.81 -21.42 12.99
N VAL A 302 -6.06 -22.50 12.71
CA VAL A 302 -6.57 -23.88 12.83
C VAL A 302 -6.96 -24.18 14.28
N ARG A 303 -6.07 -23.86 15.23
CA ARG A 303 -6.35 -24.05 16.67
C ARG A 303 -7.52 -23.19 17.14
N TYR A 304 -7.69 -22.00 16.58
CA TYR A 304 -8.81 -21.12 16.87
C TYR A 304 -10.14 -21.68 16.33
N ALA A 305 -10.15 -22.26 15.12
CA ALA A 305 -11.34 -22.91 14.56
C ALA A 305 -11.78 -24.11 15.42
N GLU A 306 -10.83 -24.89 15.93
CA GLU A 306 -11.10 -26.03 16.83
C GLU A 306 -11.80 -25.61 18.14
N THR A 307 -11.56 -24.40 18.66
CA THR A 307 -12.22 -23.93 19.89
C THR A 307 -13.62 -23.36 19.67
N LYS A 308 -13.99 -23.02 18.42
CA LYS A 308 -15.31 -22.50 18.04
C LYS A 308 -16.30 -23.59 17.61
N SER A 309 -15.83 -24.75 17.19
CA SER A 309 -16.71 -25.88 16.87
C SER A 309 -17.34 -26.45 18.14
N PRO A 310 -18.68 -26.44 18.31
CA PRO A 310 -19.31 -27.14 19.42
C PRO A 310 -19.02 -28.64 19.26
N THR A 311 -18.57 -29.26 20.33
CA THR A 311 -18.42 -30.72 20.45
C THR A 311 -19.76 -31.44 20.32
#